data_AF-A0A970BC99-F1
#
_entry.id   AF-A0A970BC99-F1
#
_cell.length_a   1.000
_cell.length_b   1.000
_cell.length_c   1.000
_cell.angle_alpha   90.00
_cell.angle_beta   90.00
_cell.angle_gamma   90.00
#
_symmetry.space_group_name_H-M   'P 1'
#
loop_
_entity.id
_entity.type
_entity.pdbx_description
1 polymer ?
#
loop_
_entity_poly.entity_id
_entity_poly.type
_entity_poly.pdbx_seq_one_letter_code
_entity_poly.pdbx_strand_id
1 'polypeptide(L)'
;MPELIYKDKLPPPEEFTKALSSTWVSSNPVEDLLVLANQLWAFEQEYQILSADFYKKYQTGLLEDALQHCLEWVATYEFFIETRRQIESAIVAEKSHELHELNKVSLC
;
A
#
# COMPACT_ATOMS: atom_id res chain seq x y z
N MET A 1 -4.12 6.63 -1.23
CA MET A 1 -5.15 5.76 -1.82
C MET A 1 -6.01 6.61 -2.73
N PRO A 2 -6.15 6.28 -4.02
CA PRO A 2 -6.94 7.09 -4.94
C PRO A 2 -8.42 7.07 -4.56
N GLU A 3 -8.99 8.26 -4.34
CA GLU A 3 -10.42 8.43 -4.05
C GLU A 3 -11.19 8.78 -5.33
N LEU A 4 -12.27 8.04 -5.57
CA LEU A 4 -13.19 8.30 -6.68
C LEU A 4 -14.47 8.91 -6.12
N ILE A 5 -14.67 10.21 -6.39
CA ILE A 5 -15.86 10.94 -5.96
C ILE A 5 -16.82 11.06 -7.15
N TYR A 6 -17.97 10.38 -7.05
CA TYR A 6 -19.05 10.48 -8.03
C TYR A 6 -20.14 11.42 -7.51
N LYS A 7 -20.51 12.43 -8.31
CA LYS A 7 -21.53 13.43 -7.92
C LYS A 7 -22.97 13.02 -8.23
N ASP A 8 -23.17 12.01 -9.10
CA ASP A 8 -24.49 11.60 -9.59
C ASP A 8 -24.73 10.09 -9.38
N LYS A 9 -24.87 9.30 -10.45
CA LYS A 9 -25.05 7.84 -10.39
C LYS A 9 -23.71 7.12 -10.30
N LEU A 10 -23.68 6.04 -9.50
CA LEU A 10 -22.57 5.09 -9.54
C LEU A 10 -22.42 4.53 -10.97
N PRO A 11 -21.20 4.52 -11.54
CA PRO A 11 -20.99 3.96 -12.86
C PRO A 11 -21.17 2.43 -12.87
N PRO A 12 -21.39 1.83 -14.05
CA PRO A 12 -21.35 0.38 -14.22
C PRO A 12 -20.01 -0.21 -13.72
N PRO A 13 -19.97 -1.47 -13.26
CA PRO A 13 -18.77 -2.09 -12.70
C PRO A 13 -17.53 -2.02 -13.60
N GLU A 14 -17.71 -2.13 -14.91
CA GLU A 14 -16.62 -2.08 -15.88
C GLU A 14 -15.99 -0.67 -15.96
N GLU A 15 -16.82 0.38 -15.95
CA GLU A 15 -16.36 1.77 -15.92
C GLU A 15 -15.71 2.14 -14.59
N PHE A 16 -16.22 1.61 -13.47
CA PHE A 16 -15.58 1.76 -12.16
C PHE A 16 -14.18 1.14 -12.12
N THR A 17 -14.04 -0.08 -12.65
CA THR A 17 -12.75 -0.79 -12.69
C THR A 17 -11.73 -0.06 -13.57
N LYS A 18 -12.19 0.50 -14.70
CA LYS A 18 -11.37 1.32 -15.58
C LYS A 18 -10.96 2.64 -14.94
N ALA A 19 -11.89 3.32 -14.27
CA ALA A 19 -11.60 4.56 -13.54
C ALA A 19 -10.59 4.32 -12.42
N LEU A 20 -10.81 3.29 -11.59
CA LEU A 20 -9.87 2.85 -10.57
C LEU A 20 -8.49 2.63 -11.17
N SER A 21 -8.35 1.68 -12.11
CA SER A 21 -7.05 1.33 -12.70
C SER A 21 -6.31 2.53 -13.30
N SER A 22 -7.02 3.45 -13.97
CA SER A 22 -6.40 4.68 -14.49
C SER A 22 -5.88 5.61 -13.39
N THR A 23 -6.57 5.67 -12.25
CA THR A 23 -6.18 6.52 -11.12
C THR A 23 -4.99 5.92 -10.37
N TRP A 24 -4.95 4.58 -10.27
CA TRP A 24 -3.80 3.84 -9.74
C TRP A 24 -2.53 4.05 -10.59
N VAL A 25 -2.65 4.15 -11.93
CA VAL A 25 -1.50 4.42 -12.81
C VAL A 25 -0.94 5.84 -12.60
N SER A 26 -1.76 6.79 -12.18
CA SER A 26 -1.34 8.16 -11.87
C SER A 26 -0.95 8.37 -10.40
N SER A 27 -1.07 7.36 -9.54
CA SER A 27 -0.82 7.55 -8.12
C SER A 27 0.67 7.60 -7.82
N ASN A 28 1.06 8.44 -6.86
CA ASN A 28 2.42 8.48 -6.34
C ASN A 28 2.53 7.45 -5.22
N PRO A 29 3.24 6.32 -5.41
CA PRO A 29 3.28 5.24 -4.42
C PRO A 29 3.89 5.71 -3.08
N VAL A 30 4.74 6.73 -3.09
CA VAL A 30 5.30 7.31 -1.84
C VAL A 30 4.23 8.06 -1.06
N GLU A 31 3.36 8.81 -1.76
CA GLU A 31 2.24 9.51 -1.13
C GLU A 31 1.22 8.49 -0.58
N ASP A 32 0.94 7.44 -1.34
CA ASP A 32 0.10 6.33 -0.88
C ASP A 32 0.68 5.66 0.38
N LEU A 33 2.00 5.43 0.42
CA LEU A 33 2.67 4.87 1.59
C LEU A 33 2.52 5.77 2.83
N LEU A 34 2.62 7.10 2.67
CA LEU A 34 2.45 8.05 3.78
C LEU A 34 1.01 8.08 4.30
N VAL A 35 0.02 8.00 3.41
CA VAL A 35 -1.39 7.91 3.80
C VAL A 35 -1.65 6.63 4.60
N LEU A 36 -1.15 5.49 4.11
CA LEU A 36 -1.29 4.20 4.79
C LEU A 36 -0.59 4.21 6.17
N ALA A 37 0.60 4.80 6.26
CA ALA A 37 1.32 4.93 7.53
C ALA A 37 0.53 5.75 8.56
N ASN A 38 -0.13 6.84 8.14
CA ASN A 38 -0.96 7.65 9.03
C ASN A 38 -2.22 6.89 9.49
N GLN A 39 -2.86 6.13 8.60
CA GLN A 39 -4.01 5.29 8.96
C GLN A 39 -3.61 4.20 9.97
N LEU A 40 -2.48 3.53 9.75
CA LEU A 40 -1.94 2.56 10.71
C LEU A 40 -1.64 3.21 12.06
N TRP A 41 -1.01 4.39 12.06
CA TRP A 41 -0.75 5.12 13.30
C TRP A 41 -2.03 5.43 14.08
N ALA A 42 -3.12 5.79 13.40
CA ALA A 42 -4.41 6.02 14.07
C ALA A 42 -4.93 4.76 14.78
N PHE A 43 -4.87 3.59 14.13
CA PHE A 43 -5.24 2.33 14.78
C PHE A 43 -4.31 1.99 15.94
N GLU A 44 -3.01 2.21 15.81
CA GLU A 44 -2.04 1.97 16.88
C GLU A 44 -2.31 2.86 18.10
N GLN A 45 -2.72 4.11 17.90
CA GLN A 45 -3.12 5.01 18.99
C GLN A 45 -4.44 4.57 19.63
N GLU A 46 -5.42 4.14 18.84
CA GLU A 46 -6.73 3.73 19.36
C GLU A 46 -6.64 2.45 20.19
N TYR A 47 -5.93 1.44 19.68
CA TYR A 47 -5.88 0.11 20.28
C TYR A 47 -4.61 -0.15 21.11
N GLN A 48 -3.63 0.77 21.09
CA GLN A 48 -2.36 0.66 21.83
C GLN A 48 -1.57 -0.62 21.49
N ILE A 49 -1.70 -1.10 20.25
CA ILE A 49 -1.03 -2.28 19.72
C ILE A 49 -0.35 -1.87 18.42
N LEU A 50 0.92 -2.26 18.22
CA LEU A 50 1.63 -2.03 16.97
C LEU A 50 0.97 -2.81 15.83
N SER A 51 0.85 -2.20 14.65
CA SER A 51 0.19 -2.82 13.49
C SER A 51 0.83 -4.15 13.08
N ALA A 52 2.16 -4.24 13.21
CA ALA A 52 2.91 -5.48 12.94
C ALA A 52 2.54 -6.62 13.91
N ASP A 53 2.35 -6.30 15.19
CA ASP A 53 1.98 -7.28 16.21
C ASP A 53 0.52 -7.69 16.08
N PHE A 54 -0.36 -6.73 15.79
CA PHE A 54 -1.76 -6.98 15.45
C PHE A 54 -1.87 -7.94 14.25
N TYR A 55 -1.16 -7.63 13.16
CA TYR A 55 -1.19 -8.46 11.95
C TYR A 55 -0.66 -9.88 12.19
N LYS A 56 0.38 -10.04 13.03
CA LYS A 56 0.88 -11.36 13.43
C LYS A 56 -0.17 -12.15 14.24
N LYS A 57 -0.89 -11.49 15.15
CA LYS A 57 -2.00 -12.11 15.90
C LYS A 57 -3.17 -12.48 14.98
N TYR A 58 -3.48 -11.63 14.00
CA TYR A 58 -4.49 -11.91 12.96
C TYR A 58 -4.15 -13.18 12.18
N GLN A 59 -2.92 -13.27 11.66
CA GLN A 59 -2.47 -14.43 10.88
C GLN A 59 -2.46 -15.74 11.68
N THR A 60 -2.28 -15.67 12.99
CA THR A 60 -2.26 -16.85 13.88
C THR A 60 -3.63 -17.21 14.43
N GLY A 61 -4.68 -16.43 14.11
CA GLY A 61 -6.03 -16.63 14.63
C GLY A 61 -6.16 -16.35 16.13
N LEU A 62 -5.19 -15.67 16.73
CA LEU A 62 -5.13 -15.35 18.17
C LEU A 62 -5.69 -13.96 18.48
N LEU A 63 -6.66 -13.49 17.69
CA LEU A 63 -7.31 -12.21 17.93
C LEU A 63 -8.39 -12.33 18.99
N GLU A 64 -8.40 -11.36 19.89
CA GLU A 64 -9.54 -11.12 20.78
C GLU A 64 -10.79 -10.79 19.95
N ASP A 65 -11.97 -11.24 20.39
CA ASP A 65 -13.24 -11.05 19.65
C ASP A 65 -13.51 -9.58 19.29
N ALA A 66 -13.10 -8.63 20.15
CA ALA A 66 -13.25 -7.20 19.89
C ALA A 66 -12.45 -6.73 18.66
N LEU A 67 -11.36 -7.40 18.32
CA LEU A 67 -10.45 -7.05 17.24
C LEU A 67 -10.69 -7.86 15.96
N GLN A 68 -11.52 -8.92 16.01
CA GLN A 68 -11.87 -9.73 14.82
C GLN A 68 -12.60 -8.91 13.74
N HIS A 69 -13.28 -7.83 14.12
CA HIS A 69 -13.98 -6.96 13.18
C HIS A 69 -13.09 -5.91 12.52
N CYS A 70 -11.82 -5.79 12.91
CA CYS A 70 -10.88 -4.78 12.39
C CYS A 70 -10.25 -5.19 11.04
N LEU A 71 -11.08 -5.62 10.07
CA LEU A 71 -10.64 -6.00 8.73
C LEU A 71 -9.99 -4.83 7.98
N GLU A 72 -10.42 -3.61 8.25
CA GLU A 72 -9.83 -2.40 7.67
C GLU A 72 -8.37 -2.23 8.09
N TRP A 73 -8.04 -2.51 9.36
CA TRP A 73 -6.66 -2.43 9.86
C TRP A 73 -5.77 -3.48 9.17
N VAL A 74 -6.26 -4.71 9.02
CA VAL A 74 -5.55 -5.78 8.31
C VAL A 74 -5.28 -5.35 6.86
N ALA A 75 -6.31 -4.92 6.14
CA ALA A 75 -6.20 -4.50 4.74
C ALA A 75 -5.23 -3.32 4.60
N THR A 76 -5.30 -2.33 5.50
CA THR A 76 -4.40 -1.17 5.51
C THR A 76 -2.94 -1.61 5.70
N TYR A 77 -2.69 -2.56 6.61
CA TYR A 77 -1.33 -3.05 6.85
C TYR A 77 -0.79 -3.87 5.67
N GLU A 78 -1.63 -4.71 5.05
CA GLU A 78 -1.25 -5.45 3.84
C GLU A 78 -0.90 -4.50 2.69
N PHE A 79 -1.75 -3.48 2.44
CA PHE A 79 -1.47 -2.48 1.41
C PHE A 79 -0.20 -1.68 1.71
N PHE A 80 0.07 -1.36 2.97
CA PHE A 80 1.31 -0.68 3.37
C PHE A 80 2.55 -1.51 3.00
N ILE A 81 2.55 -2.80 3.34
CA ILE A 81 3.68 -3.70 3.05
C ILE A 81 3.87 -3.86 1.54
N GLU A 82 2.79 -4.04 0.78
CA GLU A 82 2.84 -4.19 -0.66
C GLU A 82 3.37 -2.92 -1.35
N THR A 83 2.84 -1.75 -0.97
CA THR A 83 3.29 -0.45 -1.49
C THR A 83 4.77 -0.21 -1.20
N ARG A 84 5.22 -0.51 0.03
CA ARG A 84 6.64 -0.41 0.41
C ARG A 84 7.51 -1.30 -0.47
N ARG A 85 7.09 -2.55 -0.70
CA ARG A 85 7.82 -3.51 -1.53
C ARG A 85 7.93 -3.06 -2.98
N GLN A 86 6.89 -2.44 -3.52
CA GLN A 86 6.91 -1.89 -4.88
C GLN A 86 7.94 -0.75 -5.01
N ILE A 87 7.96 0.17 -4.04
CA ILE A 87 8.94 1.27 -4.00
C ILE A 87 10.37 0.71 -3.88
N GLU A 88 10.59 -0.22 -2.95
CA GLU A 88 11.90 -0.87 -2.75
C GLU A 88 12.38 -1.56 -4.05
N SER A 89 11.47 -2.26 -4.74
CA SER A 89 11.78 -2.94 -6.00
C SER A 89 12.12 -1.96 -7.12
N ALA A 90 11.40 -0.84 -7.21
CA ALA A 90 11.67 0.21 -8.20
C ALA A 90 13.05 0.85 -7.97
N ILE A 91 13.40 1.15 -6.71
CA ILE A 91 14.71 1.70 -6.34
C ILE A 91 15.84 0.72 -6.69
N VAL A 92 15.67 -0.58 -6.40
CA VAL A 92 16.67 -1.61 -6.73
C VAL A 92 16.83 -1.78 -8.25
N ALA A 93 15.72 -1.72 -9.00
CA ALA A 93 15.76 -1.80 -10.46
C ALA A 93 16.53 -0.62 -11.07
N GLU A 94 16.25 0.61 -10.62
CA GLU A 94 16.95 1.81 -11.06
C GLU A 94 18.45 1.72 -10.76
N LYS A 95 18.80 1.34 -9.53
CA LYS A 95 20.19 1.16 -9.12
C LYS A 95 20.93 0.12 -9.95
N SER A 96 20.24 -0.94 -10.37
CA SER A 96 20.82 -1.98 -11.24
C SER A 96 21.02 -1.48 -12.67
N HIS A 97 20.14 -0.60 -13.16
CA HIS A 97 20.26 0.03 -14.47
C HIS A 97 21.45 1.00 -14.53
N GLU A 98 21.61 1.87 -13.52
CA GLU A 98 22.77 2.78 -13.43
C GLU A 98 24.11 2.02 -13.40
N LEU A 99 24.19 0.91 -12.66
CA LEU A 99 25.40 0.08 -12.61
C LEU A 99 25.72 -0.59 -13.95
N HIS A 100 24.70 -0.95 -14.73
CA HIS A 100 24.89 -1.52 -16.06
C HIS A 100 25.43 -0.48 -17.06
N GLU A 101 24.90 0.74 -17.02
CA GLU A 101 25.35 1.84 -17.88
C GLU A 101 26.77 2.33 -17.52
N LEU A 102 27.10 2.44 -16.24
CA LEU A 102 28.47 2.76 -15.80
C LEU A 102 29.49 1.69 -16.22
N ASN A 103 29.10 0.41 -16.21
CA ASN A 103 29.97 -0.69 -16.62
C ASN A 103 30.21 -0.70 -18.14
N LYS A 104 29.23 -0.29 -18.96
CA LYS A 104 29.42 -0.12 -20.42
C LYS A 104 30.40 1.00 -20.75
N VAL A 105 30.31 2.13 -20.05
CA VAL A 105 31.21 3.29 -20.26
C VAL A 105 32.64 2.97 -19.84
N SER A 106 32.85 2.13 -18.81
CA SER A 106 34.19 1.74 -18.36
C SER A 106 34.86 0.66 -19.21
N LEU A 107 34.14 0.04 -20.15
CA LEU A 107 34.64 -0.98 -21.09
C LEU A 107 34.90 -0.42 -22.50
N CYS A 108 34.70 0.88 -22.72
CA CYS A 108 35.10 1.64 -23.91
C CYS A 108 36.33 2.49 -23.60
#